data_AF-Q9I5K3-F1
#
_entry.id   AF-Q9I5K3-F1
#
_cell.length_a   1.000
_cell.length_b   1.000
_cell.length_c   1.000
_cell.angle_alpha   90.00
_cell.angle_beta   90.00
_cell.angle_gamma   90.00
#
_symmetry.space_group_name_H-M   'P 1'
#
loop_
_entity.id
_entity.type
_entity.pdbx_description
1 polymer ?
#
loop_
_entity_poly.entity_id
_entity_poly.type
_entity_poly.pdbx_seq_one_letter_code
_entity_poly.pdbx_strand_id
1 'polypeptide(L)'
;MEWLSGFLDQIIAFFQWIWDFFAQGIYDFVRDGLVVATKASMYAALQTLILLIDVSYTAARELIDSLGVPQMIRSMYAALPGPIAAGLAFFGVPQALNIIMVAAATRFCMRFVPFIGR
;
A
#
# COMPACT_ATOMS: atom_id res chain seq x y z
N MET A 1 64.02 -17.33 0.48
CA MET A 1 63.47 -16.37 1.47
C MET A 1 62.24 -15.65 0.96
N GLU A 2 62.12 -15.37 -0.34
CA GLU A 2 60.94 -14.72 -0.95
C GLU A 2 59.61 -15.43 -0.62
N TRP A 3 59.57 -16.77 -0.63
CA TRP A 3 58.38 -17.53 -0.25
C TRP A 3 57.92 -17.26 1.19
N LEU A 4 58.85 -17.06 2.15
CA LEU A 4 58.50 -16.71 3.53
C LEU A 4 57.89 -15.31 3.61
N SER A 5 58.44 -14.35 2.85
CA SER A 5 57.86 -13.00 2.77
C SER A 5 56.44 -13.06 2.21
N GLY A 6 56.25 -13.72 1.06
CA GLY A 6 54.92 -13.83 0.44
C GLY A 6 53.89 -14.55 1.30
N PHE A 7 54.30 -15.56 2.06
CA PHE A 7 53.42 -16.24 3.03
C PHE A 7 53.03 -15.34 4.20
N LEU A 8 54.00 -14.58 4.75
CA LEU A 8 53.72 -13.60 5.82
C LEU A 8 52.84 -12.45 5.32
N ASP A 9 53.05 -11.97 4.08
CA ASP A 9 52.21 -10.93 3.46
C ASP A 9 50.77 -11.41 3.27
N GLN A 10 50.55 -12.67 2.87
CA GLN A 10 49.22 -13.26 2.78
C GLN A 10 48.53 -13.36 4.14
N ILE A 11 49.27 -13.74 5.19
CA ILE A 11 48.74 -13.78 6.56
C ILE A 11 48.34 -12.38 7.02
N ILE A 12 49.22 -11.38 6.81
CA ILE A 12 48.93 -9.99 7.19
C ILE A 12 47.71 -9.47 6.41
N ALA A 13 47.62 -9.73 5.10
CA ALA A 13 46.48 -9.35 4.29
C ALA A 13 45.18 -10.02 4.78
N PHE A 14 45.23 -11.28 5.20
CA PHE A 14 44.09 -11.97 5.80
C PHE A 14 43.63 -11.30 7.11
N PHE A 15 44.58 -10.98 8.01
CA PHE A 15 44.25 -10.26 9.25
C PHE A 15 43.74 -8.85 8.99
N GLN A 16 44.24 -8.17 7.96
CA GLN A 16 43.78 -6.84 7.57
C GLN A 16 42.38 -6.87 6.98
N TRP A 17 42.05 -7.87 6.16
CA TRP A 17 40.68 -8.09 5.68
C TRP A 17 39.71 -8.40 6.83
N ILE A 18 40.11 -9.23 7.80
CA ILE A 18 39.33 -9.47 9.02
C ILE A 18 39.12 -8.15 9.78
N TRP A 19 40.18 -7.38 9.98
CA TRP A 19 40.12 -6.10 10.67
C TRP A 19 39.17 -5.12 9.97
N ASP A 20 39.27 -4.99 8.65
CA ASP A 20 38.40 -4.12 7.85
C ASP A 20 36.93 -4.61 7.88
N PHE A 21 36.72 -5.92 7.89
CA PHE A 21 35.39 -6.52 8.05
C PHE A 21 34.78 -6.17 9.42
N PHE A 22 35.54 -6.27 10.51
CA PHE A 22 35.07 -5.90 11.84
C PHE A 22 34.93 -4.38 12.03
N ALA A 23 35.82 -3.58 11.44
CA ALA A 23 35.85 -2.13 11.61
C ALA A 23 34.77 -1.41 10.79
N GLN A 24 34.51 -1.87 9.57
CA GLN A 24 33.60 -1.20 8.63
C GLN A 24 32.56 -2.17 8.04
N GLY A 25 32.96 -3.40 7.71
CA GLY A 25 32.09 -4.39 7.06
C GLY A 25 30.82 -4.74 7.84
N ILE A 26 30.89 -4.85 9.18
CA ILE A 26 29.72 -5.10 10.03
C ILE A 26 28.73 -3.92 9.96
N TYR A 27 29.22 -2.69 9.99
CA TYR A 27 28.35 -1.52 9.93
C TYR A 27 27.61 -1.43 8.59
N ASP A 28 28.32 -1.58 7.48
CA ASP A 28 27.73 -1.54 6.14
C ASP A 28 26.75 -2.70 5.92
N PHE A 29 27.12 -3.92 6.33
CA PHE A 29 26.23 -5.09 6.25
C PHE A 29 24.94 -4.88 7.06
N VAL A 30 25.04 -4.39 8.30
CA VAL A 30 23.87 -4.13 9.15
C VAL A 30 23.03 -2.99 8.56
N ARG A 31 23.65 -1.92 8.08
CA ARG A 31 22.96 -0.78 7.45
C ARG A 31 22.17 -1.24 6.23
N ASP A 32 22.80 -1.95 5.32
CA ASP A 32 22.15 -2.45 4.10
C ASP A 32 21.05 -3.46 4.44
N GLY A 33 21.31 -4.35 5.40
CA GLY A 33 20.31 -5.27 5.94
C GLY A 33 19.07 -4.55 6.48
N LEU A 34 19.25 -3.49 7.29
CA LEU A 34 18.17 -2.67 7.82
C LEU A 34 17.41 -1.90 6.73
N VAL A 35 18.10 -1.40 5.69
CA VAL A 35 17.46 -0.73 4.55
C VAL A 35 16.57 -1.71 3.78
N VAL A 36 17.06 -2.92 3.50
CA VAL A 36 16.28 -3.97 2.83
C VAL A 36 15.09 -4.39 3.69
N ALA A 37 15.32 -4.61 5.00
CA ALA A 37 14.26 -4.97 5.94
C ALA A 37 13.17 -3.88 6.01
N THR A 38 13.55 -2.61 5.99
CA THR A 38 12.61 -1.47 5.99
C THR A 38 11.83 -1.40 4.69
N LYS A 39 12.47 -1.59 3.53
CA LYS A 39 11.76 -1.65 2.24
C LYS A 39 10.76 -2.82 2.21
N ALA A 40 11.14 -3.98 2.74
CA ALA A 40 10.28 -5.14 2.83
C ALA A 40 9.08 -4.89 3.76
N SER A 41 9.30 -4.24 4.92
CA SER A 41 8.21 -3.90 5.85
C SER A 41 7.25 -2.87 5.26
N MET A 42 7.76 -1.86 4.54
CA MET A 42 6.93 -0.89 3.82
C MET A 42 6.08 -1.56 2.75
N TYR A 43 6.67 -2.46 1.96
CA TYR A 43 5.94 -3.20 0.93
C TYR A 43 4.84 -4.09 1.53
N ALA A 44 5.16 -4.83 2.60
CA ALA A 44 4.18 -5.65 3.32
C ALA A 44 3.04 -4.80 3.91
N ALA A 45 3.35 -3.63 4.47
CA ALA A 45 2.35 -2.71 5.01
C ALA A 45 1.42 -2.18 3.90
N LEU A 46 1.96 -1.78 2.74
CA LEU A 46 1.16 -1.31 1.61
C LEU A 46 0.28 -2.42 1.02
N GLN A 47 0.81 -3.63 0.85
CA GLN A 47 0.02 -4.78 0.38
C GLN A 47 -1.13 -5.10 1.35
N THR A 48 -0.85 -5.08 2.66
CA THR A 48 -1.87 -5.30 3.68
C THR A 48 -2.93 -4.20 3.58
N LEU A 49 -2.53 -2.94 3.47
CA LEU A 49 -3.48 -1.83 3.31
C LEU A 49 -4.35 -1.99 2.08
N ILE A 50 -3.80 -2.37 0.92
CA ILE A 50 -4.57 -2.61 -0.31
C ILE A 50 -5.62 -3.71 -0.08
N LEU A 51 -5.26 -4.83 0.56
CA LEU A 51 -6.20 -5.90 0.89
C LEU A 51 -7.33 -5.39 1.79
N LEU A 52 -7.00 -4.60 2.81
CA LEU A 52 -7.99 -4.07 3.75
C LEU A 52 -8.93 -3.05 3.08
N ILE A 53 -8.42 -2.24 2.14
CA ILE A 53 -9.25 -1.39 1.29
C ILE A 53 -10.24 -2.23 0.48
N ASP A 54 -9.78 -3.31 -0.16
CA ASP A 54 -10.62 -4.17 -1.00
C ASP A 54 -11.74 -4.86 -0.20
N VAL A 55 -11.42 -5.37 0.99
CA VAL A 55 -12.41 -5.92 1.93
C VAL A 55 -13.42 -4.85 2.35
N SER A 56 -12.96 -3.66 2.72
CA SER A 56 -13.85 -2.55 3.12
C SER A 56 -14.75 -2.07 1.98
N TYR A 57 -14.24 -2.12 0.75
CA TYR A 57 -14.96 -1.72 -0.46
C TYR A 57 -16.07 -2.72 -0.79
N THR A 58 -15.76 -4.02 -0.70
CA THR A 58 -16.73 -5.10 -0.89
C THR A 58 -17.86 -4.99 0.13
N ALA A 59 -17.52 -4.86 1.42
CA ALA A 59 -18.52 -4.65 2.48
C ALA A 59 -19.34 -3.36 2.29
N ALA A 60 -18.70 -2.28 1.83
CA ALA A 60 -19.39 -1.02 1.56
C ALA A 60 -20.40 -1.11 0.42
N ARG A 61 -20.07 -1.86 -0.66
CA ARG A 61 -21.00 -2.11 -1.77
C ARG A 61 -22.22 -2.89 -1.30
N GLU A 62 -22.01 -3.99 -0.58
CA GLU A 62 -23.09 -4.79 -0.02
C GLU A 62 -23.97 -3.98 0.94
N LEU A 63 -23.36 -3.13 1.77
CA LEU A 63 -24.09 -2.23 2.67
C LEU A 63 -24.93 -1.21 1.89
N ILE A 64 -24.35 -0.52 0.91
CA ILE A 64 -25.07 0.47 0.10
C ILE A 64 -26.22 -0.18 -0.68
N ASP A 65 -25.98 -1.36 -1.27
CA ASP A 65 -26.97 -2.09 -2.04
C ASP A 65 -28.13 -2.55 -1.13
N SER A 66 -27.82 -3.03 0.09
CA SER A 66 -28.85 -3.44 1.06
C SER A 66 -29.71 -2.28 1.58
N LEU A 67 -29.14 -1.07 1.66
CA LEU A 67 -29.86 0.15 2.03
C LEU A 67 -30.73 0.71 0.88
N GLY A 68 -30.61 0.17 -0.33
CA GLY A 68 -31.39 0.61 -1.51
C GLY A 68 -31.04 2.01 -2.01
N VAL A 69 -29.90 2.57 -1.58
CA VAL A 69 -29.50 3.93 -1.96
C VAL A 69 -29.24 4.08 -3.47
N PRO A 70 -28.64 3.10 -4.18
CA PRO A 70 -28.47 3.19 -5.63
C PRO A 70 -29.81 3.30 -6.38
N GLN A 71 -30.83 2.56 -5.92
CA GLN A 71 -32.18 2.61 -6.48
C GLN A 71 -32.81 3.98 -6.23
N MET A 72 -32.61 4.55 -5.05
CA MET A 72 -33.10 5.90 -4.72
C MET A 72 -32.44 6.98 -5.59
N ILE A 73 -31.12 6.91 -5.83
CA ILE A 73 -30.42 7.87 -6.70
C ILE A 73 -30.94 7.78 -8.14
N ARG A 74 -31.15 6.56 -8.65
CA ARG A 74 -31.67 6.35 -10.01
C ARG A 74 -33.10 6.85 -10.17
N SER A 75 -33.96 6.65 -9.16
CA SER A 75 -35.34 7.15 -9.21
C SER A 75 -35.39 8.67 -9.14
N MET A 76 -34.56 9.30 -8.30
CA MET A 76 -34.41 10.76 -8.27
C MET A 76 -33.89 11.29 -9.59
N TYR A 77 -32.90 10.63 -10.20
CA TYR A 77 -32.37 11.04 -11.50
C TYR A 77 -33.40 10.95 -12.62
N ALA A 78 -34.23 9.90 -12.62
CA ALA A 78 -35.32 9.73 -13.57
C ALA A 78 -36.43 10.78 -13.40
N ALA A 79 -36.54 11.42 -12.23
CA ALA A 79 -37.47 12.51 -12.00
C ALA A 79 -36.99 13.86 -12.56
N LEU A 80 -35.71 13.98 -12.97
CA LEU A 80 -35.23 15.22 -13.60
C LEU A 80 -35.76 15.36 -15.04
N PRO A 81 -36.06 16.59 -15.49
CA PRO A 81 -36.40 16.85 -16.89
C PRO A 81 -35.32 16.33 -17.85
N GLY A 82 -35.74 15.70 -18.94
CA GLY A 82 -34.86 15.05 -19.92
C GLY A 82 -33.65 15.88 -20.38
N PRO A 83 -33.79 17.19 -20.71
CA PRO A 83 -32.65 18.02 -21.09
C PRO A 83 -31.61 18.21 -19.98
N ILE A 84 -32.05 18.35 -18.72
CA ILE A 84 -31.16 18.50 -17.56
C ILE A 84 -30.48 17.17 -17.26
N ALA A 85 -31.23 16.07 -17.28
CA ALA A 85 -30.68 14.73 -17.11
C ALA A 85 -29.68 14.38 -18.22
N ALA A 86 -29.90 14.79 -19.47
CA ALA A 86 -28.91 14.60 -20.53
C ALA A 86 -27.62 15.40 -20.26
N GLY A 87 -27.76 16.66 -19.83
CA GLY A 87 -26.62 17.50 -19.46
C GLY A 87 -25.80 16.94 -18.30
N LEU A 88 -26.46 16.48 -17.22
CA LEU A 88 -25.79 15.86 -16.08
C LEU A 88 -25.09 14.54 -16.44
N ALA A 89 -25.68 13.76 -17.34
CA ALA A 89 -25.09 12.51 -17.83
C ALA A 89 -23.84 12.78 -18.67
N PHE A 90 -23.85 13.84 -19.48
CA PHE A 90 -22.69 14.26 -20.27
C PHE A 90 -21.48 14.60 -19.37
N PHE A 91 -21.71 15.26 -18.23
CA PHE A 91 -20.66 15.55 -17.25
C PHE A 91 -20.29 14.36 -16.36
N GLY A 92 -20.95 13.21 -16.50
CA GLY A 92 -20.69 12.03 -15.67
C GLY A 92 -21.15 12.18 -14.22
N VAL A 93 -22.09 13.10 -13.92
CA VAL A 93 -22.57 13.37 -12.55
C VAL A 93 -23.17 12.12 -11.90
N PRO A 94 -24.00 11.30 -12.57
CA PRO A 94 -24.50 10.05 -11.99
C PRO A 94 -23.38 9.09 -11.56
N GLN A 95 -22.33 8.98 -12.38
CA GLN A 95 -21.18 8.13 -12.11
C GLN A 95 -20.37 8.69 -10.94
N ALA A 96 -20.16 10.00 -10.90
CA ALA A 96 -19.47 10.68 -9.81
C ALA A 96 -20.20 10.50 -8.47
N LEU A 97 -21.54 10.62 -8.46
CA LEU A 97 -22.35 10.37 -7.27
C LEU A 97 -22.20 8.93 -6.76
N ASN A 98 -22.17 7.95 -7.66
CA ASN A 98 -21.93 6.55 -7.29
C ASN A 98 -20.53 6.38 -6.67
N ILE A 99 -19.49 6.95 -7.28
CA ILE A 99 -18.11 6.88 -6.78
C ILE A 99 -18.00 7.54 -5.40
N ILE A 100 -18.54 8.74 -5.22
CA ILE A 100 -18.49 9.48 -3.95
C ILE A 100 -19.20 8.69 -2.84
N MET A 101 -20.37 8.13 -3.13
CA MET A 101 -21.12 7.35 -2.15
C MET A 101 -20.39 6.08 -1.75
N VAL A 102 -19.89 5.32 -2.73
CA VAL A 102 -19.09 4.12 -2.47
C VAL A 102 -17.84 4.49 -1.68
N ALA A 103 -17.12 5.55 -2.05
CA ALA A 103 -15.94 6.01 -1.31
C ALA A 103 -16.26 6.43 0.14
N ALA A 104 -17.38 7.13 0.37
CA ALA A 104 -17.83 7.51 1.70
C ALA A 104 -18.14 6.28 2.57
N ALA A 105 -18.86 5.30 2.01
CA ALA A 105 -19.15 4.05 2.69
C ALA A 105 -17.89 3.19 2.90
N THR A 106 -16.98 3.12 1.92
CA THR A 106 -15.68 2.42 2.07
C THR A 106 -14.90 2.99 3.24
N ARG A 107 -14.79 4.33 3.35
CA ARG A 107 -14.13 4.97 4.50
C ARG A 107 -14.80 4.64 5.83
N PHE A 108 -16.13 4.55 5.86
CA PHE A 108 -16.86 4.12 7.04
C PHE A 108 -16.56 2.66 7.40
N CYS A 109 -16.65 1.75 6.42
CA CYS A 109 -16.36 0.32 6.59
C CYS A 109 -14.90 0.05 7.01
N MET A 110 -13.93 0.85 6.52
CA MET A 110 -12.53 0.73 6.96
C MET A 110 -12.35 0.87 8.48
N ARG A 111 -13.22 1.62 9.17
CA ARG A 111 -13.19 1.75 10.65
C ARG A 111 -13.58 0.47 11.37
N PHE A 112 -14.22 -0.48 10.69
CA PHE A 112 -14.63 -1.77 11.23
C PHE A 112 -13.76 -2.92 10.73
N VAL A 113 -12.87 -2.66 9.78
CA VAL A 113 -11.96 -3.68 9.26
C VAL A 113 -10.95 -4.04 10.35
N PRO A 114 -10.75 -5.34 10.67
CA PRO A 114 -9.72 -5.76 11.61
C PRO A 114 -8.34 -5.24 11.16
N PHE A 115 -7.45 -5.00 12.12
CA PHE A 115 -6.11 -4.40 11.96
C PHE A 115 -6.06 -2.87 11.74
N ILE A 116 -6.95 -2.26 10.96
CA ILE A 116 -6.99 -0.78 10.77
C ILE A 116 -8.00 -0.10 11.71
N GLY A 117 -9.10 -0.76 12.05
CA GLY A 117 -10.24 -0.15 12.76
C GLY A 117 -10.00 0.29 14.21
N ARG A 118 -8.76 0.35 14.70
CA ARG A 118 -8.40 0.86 16.03
C ARG A 118 -7.51 2.08 15.91
#